data_AF-A0A482WCH4-F1
#
_entry.id   AF-A0A482WCH4-F1
#
_cell.length_a   1.000
_cell.length_b   1.000
_cell.length_c   1.000
_cell.angle_alpha   90.00
_cell.angle_beta   90.00
_cell.angle_gamma   90.00
#
_symmetry.space_group_name_H-M   'P 1'
#
loop_
_entity.id
_entity.type
_entity.pdbx_description
1 polymer ?
#
loop_
_entity_poly.entity_id
_entity_poly.type
_entity_poly.pdbx_seq_one_letter_code
_entity_poly.pdbx_strand_id
1 'polypeptide(L)'
;MYSGLEKDVKVYLYKNGNHFDTINSMTGFYGQTYYCKKCDKPYQNKEKHKCKKGDKICIMCFKSKHEERSKKRIYCEKCCRYCFNQECLANHSEVCESIYKCLGCNKLLKRLDKTSKEGHNLVKEGKQKVDEGDKIIERGNKMIKKGNKMIEEGSKEHKCGWEKCRNCYKEVEIRKHKCYMQW
;
A
#
# COMPACT_ATOMS: atom_id res chain seq x y z
N MET A 1 -6.73 -11.01 -31.08
CA MET A 1 -7.40 -9.70 -31.26
C MET A 1 -6.34 -8.62 -31.26
N TYR A 2 -6.35 -7.74 -32.25
CA TYR A 2 -5.55 -6.52 -32.20
C TYR A 2 -6.18 -5.56 -31.19
N SER A 3 -5.37 -4.97 -30.31
CA SER A 3 -5.83 -3.99 -29.32
C SER A 3 -5.08 -2.69 -29.52
N GLY A 4 -5.82 -1.61 -29.76
CA GLY A 4 -5.26 -0.26 -29.79
C GLY A 4 -4.95 0.28 -28.39
N LEU A 5 -4.59 1.56 -28.32
CA LEU A 5 -4.38 2.27 -27.05
C LEU A 5 -5.62 2.16 -26.15
N GLU A 6 -5.41 2.09 -24.83
CA GLU A 6 -6.53 2.08 -23.90
C GLU A 6 -7.33 3.38 -24.00
N LYS A 7 -8.63 3.22 -24.25
CA LYS A 7 -9.64 4.27 -24.31
C LYS A 7 -10.83 3.86 -23.45
N ASP A 8 -11.59 4.86 -23.03
CA ASP A 8 -12.86 4.74 -22.31
C ASP A 8 -13.92 4.00 -23.13
N VAL A 9 -13.93 4.20 -24.45
CA VAL A 9 -14.80 3.48 -25.39
C VAL A 9 -13.99 2.40 -26.13
N LYS A 10 -14.50 1.17 -26.16
CA LYS A 10 -13.92 0.03 -26.90
C LYS A 10 -14.91 -0.46 -27.96
N VAL A 11 -14.47 -0.45 -29.22
CA VAL A 11 -15.20 -1.04 -30.36
C VAL A 11 -14.49 -2.31 -30.76
N TYR A 12 -15.26 -3.38 -30.99
CA TYR A 12 -14.73 -4.67 -31.43
C TYR A 12 -15.12 -4.90 -32.88
N LEU A 13 -14.12 -5.19 -33.72
CA LEU A 13 -14.30 -5.45 -35.14
C LEU A 13 -13.80 -6.86 -35.47
N TYR A 14 -14.59 -7.57 -36.28
CA TYR A 14 -14.21 -8.85 -36.88
C TYR A 14 -13.80 -8.60 -38.32
N LYS A 15 -12.58 -8.99 -38.69
CA LYS A 15 -12.10 -8.87 -40.07
C LYS A 15 -12.39 -10.17 -40.82
N ASN A 16 -13.18 -10.11 -41.88
CA ASN A 16 -13.43 -11.21 -42.78
C ASN A 16 -12.98 -10.83 -44.20
N GLY A 17 -11.84 -11.35 -44.63
CA GLY A 17 -11.21 -10.93 -45.89
C GLY A 17 -10.90 -9.42 -45.89
N ASN A 18 -11.54 -8.68 -46.80
CA ASN A 18 -11.42 -7.22 -46.92
C ASN A 18 -12.56 -6.44 -46.25
N HIS A 19 -13.46 -7.11 -45.53
CA HIS A 19 -14.57 -6.47 -44.80
C HIS A 19 -14.34 -6.49 -43.28
N PHE A 20 -14.95 -5.52 -42.59
CA PHE A 20 -14.96 -5.44 -41.13
C PHE A 20 -16.39 -5.42 -40.61
N ASP A 21 -16.76 -6.44 -39.86
CA ASP A 21 -18.04 -6.56 -39.18
C ASP A 21 -17.94 -6.03 -37.76
N THR A 22 -18.99 -5.37 -37.27
CA THR A 22 -19.03 -4.88 -35.88
C THR A 22 -19.48 -6.00 -34.94
N ILE A 23 -18.73 -6.23 -33.87
CA ILE A 23 -19.11 -7.16 -32.81
C ILE A 23 -19.91 -6.40 -31.75
N ASN A 24 -21.24 -6.53 -31.81
CA ASN A 24 -22.17 -5.88 -30.87
C ASN A 24 -22.15 -6.51 -29.47
N SER A 25 -21.83 -7.80 -29.38
CA SER A 25 -21.78 -8.53 -28.11
C SER A 25 -20.66 -9.56 -28.15
N MET A 26 -19.72 -9.45 -27.22
CA MET A 26 -18.59 -10.37 -27.17
C MET A 26 -18.97 -11.77 -26.69
N THR A 27 -19.94 -11.84 -25.78
CA THR A 27 -20.52 -13.12 -25.34
C THR A 27 -21.31 -13.78 -26.46
N GLY A 28 -22.08 -12.99 -27.22
CA GLY A 28 -22.80 -13.45 -28.41
C GLY A 28 -21.84 -13.97 -29.50
N PHE A 29 -20.80 -13.20 -29.81
CA PHE A 29 -19.80 -13.56 -30.83
C PHE A 29 -19.07 -14.87 -30.51
N TYR A 30 -18.70 -15.09 -29.25
CA TYR A 30 -18.03 -16.33 -28.83
C TYR A 30 -18.98 -17.47 -28.46
N GLY A 31 -20.30 -17.23 -28.39
CA GLY A 31 -21.27 -18.22 -27.93
C GLY A 31 -21.06 -18.67 -26.48
N GLN A 32 -20.62 -17.76 -25.61
CA GLN A 32 -20.27 -18.07 -24.21
C GLN A 32 -21.00 -17.16 -23.25
N THR A 33 -21.26 -17.65 -22.03
CA THR A 33 -22.05 -16.93 -21.03
C THR A 33 -21.38 -15.62 -20.57
N TYR A 34 -20.05 -15.58 -20.52
CA TYR A 34 -19.30 -14.44 -20.01
C TYR A 34 -18.02 -14.14 -20.81
N TYR A 35 -17.49 -12.93 -20.65
CA TYR A 35 -16.25 -12.47 -21.29
C TYR A 35 -15.40 -11.63 -20.31
N CYS A 36 -14.13 -12.01 -20.07
CA CYS A 36 -13.22 -11.24 -19.20
C CYS A 36 -12.51 -10.20 -20.08
N LYS A 37 -12.98 -8.93 -20.03
CA LYS A 37 -12.34 -7.80 -20.72
C LYS A 37 -10.87 -7.59 -20.32
N LYS A 38 -10.46 -8.06 -19.13
CA LYS A 38 -9.07 -7.97 -18.64
C LYS A 38 -8.14 -9.03 -19.25
N CYS A 39 -8.67 -10.19 -19.62
CA CYS A 39 -7.90 -11.29 -20.20
C CYS A 39 -8.18 -11.52 -21.68
N ASP A 40 -9.14 -10.79 -22.24
CA ASP A 40 -9.61 -10.90 -23.62
C ASP A 40 -10.02 -12.34 -23.98
N LYS A 41 -10.80 -12.97 -23.10
CA LYS A 41 -11.21 -14.38 -23.21
C LYS A 41 -12.65 -14.63 -22.77
N PRO A 42 -13.40 -15.46 -23.52
CA PRO A 42 -14.71 -15.91 -23.10
C PRO A 42 -14.62 -17.03 -22.06
N TYR A 43 -15.65 -17.20 -21.23
CA TYR A 43 -15.73 -18.25 -20.21
C TYR A 43 -17.19 -18.56 -19.82
N GLN A 44 -17.43 -19.77 -19.28
CA GLN A 44 -18.78 -20.22 -18.89
C GLN A 44 -19.10 -20.07 -17.41
N ASN A 45 -18.13 -20.32 -16.53
CA ASN A 45 -18.36 -20.35 -15.08
C ASN A 45 -17.58 -19.21 -14.40
N LYS A 46 -18.29 -18.31 -13.71
CA LYS A 46 -17.71 -17.16 -12.99
C LYS A 46 -16.72 -17.56 -11.90
N GLU A 47 -17.01 -18.62 -11.15
CA GLU A 47 -16.19 -19.05 -10.00
C GLU A 47 -14.88 -19.72 -10.46
N LYS A 48 -14.94 -20.45 -11.58
CA LYS A 48 -13.75 -21.10 -12.16
C LYS A 48 -12.88 -20.12 -12.95
N HIS A 49 -13.44 -18.98 -13.38
CA HIS A 49 -12.68 -18.00 -14.12
C HIS A 49 -11.72 -17.23 -13.22
N LYS A 50 -10.45 -17.57 -13.30
CA LYS A 50 -9.35 -16.78 -12.71
C LYS A 50 -8.69 -16.01 -13.84
N CYS A 51 -9.03 -14.71 -14.00
CA CYS A 51 -8.27 -13.83 -14.89
C CYS A 51 -6.79 -13.99 -14.45
N LYS A 52 -5.86 -14.28 -15.38
CA LYS A 52 -4.43 -14.42 -15.04
C LYS A 52 -4.05 -13.18 -14.23
N LYS A 53 -3.52 -13.36 -13.01
CA LYS A 53 -3.07 -12.24 -12.18
C LYS A 53 -2.25 -11.34 -13.11
N GLY A 54 -2.62 -10.06 -13.18
CA GLY A 54 -1.90 -9.08 -14.00
C GLY A 54 -0.40 -9.16 -13.73
N ASP A 55 0.40 -8.66 -14.66
CA ASP A 55 1.85 -8.77 -14.60
C ASP A 55 2.36 -8.53 -13.18
N LYS A 56 3.15 -9.48 -12.67
CA LYS A 56 3.64 -9.42 -11.29
C LYS A 56 4.42 -8.13 -11.10
N ILE A 57 3.86 -7.18 -10.36
CA ILE A 57 4.58 -5.95 -10.01
C ILE A 57 5.66 -6.23 -8.96
N CYS A 58 6.77 -5.53 -9.06
CA CYS A 58 7.86 -5.59 -8.11
C CYS A 58 7.49 -4.80 -6.84
N ILE A 59 7.42 -5.45 -5.68
CA ILE A 59 7.10 -4.76 -4.41
C ILE A 59 8.16 -3.75 -3.96
N MET A 60 9.35 -3.77 -4.57
CA MET A 60 10.44 -2.87 -4.23
C MET A 60 10.40 -1.56 -5.01
N CYS A 61 9.76 -1.51 -6.17
CA CYS A 61 9.70 -0.30 -7.01
C CYS A 61 8.33 -0.06 -7.67
N PHE A 62 7.35 -0.93 -7.41
CA PHE A 62 6.02 -0.97 -8.00
C PHE A 62 5.96 -0.99 -9.54
N LYS A 63 7.09 -1.25 -10.22
CA LYS A 63 7.17 -1.47 -11.68
C LYS A 63 6.87 -2.93 -12.04
N SER A 64 6.92 -3.24 -13.33
CA SER A 64 6.75 -4.60 -13.85
C SER A 64 7.80 -5.59 -13.30
N LYS A 65 7.59 -6.87 -13.57
CA LYS A 65 8.48 -7.95 -13.12
C LYS A 65 9.88 -7.77 -13.73
N HIS A 66 10.91 -7.77 -12.89
CA HIS A 66 12.30 -7.83 -13.34
C HIS A 66 12.68 -9.23 -13.87
N GLU A 67 13.58 -9.27 -14.85
CA GLU A 67 14.16 -10.51 -15.34
C GLU A 67 15.15 -11.10 -14.34
N GLU A 68 15.06 -12.40 -14.05
CA GLU A 68 15.91 -13.07 -13.05
C GLU A 68 17.41 -12.94 -13.37
N ARG A 69 17.77 -12.92 -14.67
CA ARG A 69 19.15 -12.72 -15.13
C ARG A 69 19.75 -11.39 -14.68
N SER A 70 18.92 -10.37 -14.43
CA SER A 70 19.38 -9.03 -14.05
C SER A 70 19.59 -8.85 -12.54
N LYS A 71 19.34 -9.89 -11.72
CA LYS A 71 19.34 -9.82 -10.26
C LYS A 71 20.73 -9.53 -9.70
N LYS A 72 20.86 -8.43 -8.95
CA LYS A 72 22.11 -7.99 -8.31
C LYS A 72 22.00 -7.73 -6.80
N ARG A 73 20.77 -7.70 -6.24
CA ARG A 73 20.51 -7.47 -4.80
C ARG A 73 21.22 -6.23 -4.25
N ILE A 74 20.83 -5.05 -4.71
CA ILE A 74 21.47 -3.79 -4.33
C ILE A 74 20.89 -3.26 -3.02
N TYR A 75 21.75 -2.95 -2.05
CA TYR A 75 21.31 -2.47 -0.75
C TYR A 75 20.91 -0.98 -0.82
N CYS A 76 19.78 -0.64 -0.21
CA CYS A 76 19.34 0.74 -0.02
C CYS A 76 19.55 1.14 1.44
N GLU A 77 20.44 2.09 1.69
CA GLU A 77 20.75 2.57 3.04
C GLU A 77 19.59 3.32 3.68
N LYS A 78 18.81 4.08 2.88
CA LYS A 78 17.69 4.89 3.36
C LYS A 78 16.58 4.06 4.00
N CYS A 79 16.29 2.87 3.48
CA CYS A 79 15.20 2.01 3.96
C CYS A 79 15.67 0.66 4.49
N CYS A 80 16.98 0.40 4.46
CA CYS A 80 17.63 -0.83 4.90
C CYS A 80 17.12 -2.12 4.22
N ARG A 81 16.64 -2.03 2.97
CA ARG A 81 16.15 -3.16 2.16
C ARG A 81 17.02 -3.40 0.93
N TYR A 82 16.83 -4.54 0.27
CA TYR A 82 17.55 -4.91 -0.96
C TYR A 82 16.64 -4.74 -2.18
N CYS A 83 17.02 -3.87 -3.10
CA CYS A 83 16.42 -3.72 -4.42
C CYS A 83 16.89 -4.86 -5.34
N PHE A 84 16.10 -5.15 -6.37
CA PHE A 84 16.38 -6.28 -7.26
C PHE A 84 17.68 -6.09 -8.07
N ASN A 85 17.82 -4.92 -8.69
CA ASN A 85 18.95 -4.48 -9.52
C ASN A 85 19.05 -2.93 -9.48
N GLN A 86 19.92 -2.35 -10.30
CA GLN A 86 20.15 -0.88 -10.32
C GLN A 86 18.92 -0.11 -10.78
N GLU A 87 18.21 -0.61 -11.78
CA GLU A 87 16.96 -0.03 -12.28
C GLU A 87 15.86 -0.04 -11.19
N CYS A 88 15.75 -1.14 -10.45
CA CYS A 88 14.85 -1.26 -9.31
C CYS A 88 15.19 -0.21 -8.24
N LEU A 89 16.48 0.05 -7.97
CA LEU A 89 16.90 1.06 -7.01
C LEU A 89 16.58 2.49 -7.50
N ALA A 90 16.74 2.76 -8.80
CA ALA A 90 16.38 4.05 -9.38
C ALA A 90 14.87 4.32 -9.25
N ASN A 91 14.05 3.29 -9.52
CA ASN A 91 12.59 3.36 -9.38
C ASN A 91 12.09 3.16 -7.93
N HIS A 92 12.97 3.04 -6.94
CA HIS A 92 12.62 2.67 -5.57
C HIS A 92 12.06 3.83 -4.72
N SER A 93 12.25 5.09 -5.15
CA SER A 93 12.03 6.29 -4.33
C SER A 93 10.70 6.30 -3.58
N GLU A 94 9.58 6.08 -4.27
CA GLU A 94 8.22 6.07 -3.69
C GLU A 94 8.08 5.05 -2.55
N VAL A 95 8.60 3.84 -2.76
CA VAL A 95 8.55 2.76 -1.76
C VAL A 95 9.53 3.04 -0.62
N CYS A 96 10.66 3.69 -0.92
CA CYS A 96 11.72 4.05 0.03
C CYS A 96 11.25 5.08 1.07
N GLU A 97 10.46 6.04 0.60
CA GLU A 97 9.87 7.09 1.43
C GLU A 97 8.74 6.54 2.30
N SER A 98 8.01 5.55 1.80
CA SER A 98 6.86 5.01 2.54
C SER A 98 7.26 3.94 3.56
N ILE A 99 8.27 3.12 3.29
CA ILE A 99 8.55 1.90 4.06
C ILE A 99 10.05 1.72 4.32
N TYR A 100 10.43 1.35 5.55
CA TYR A 100 11.79 0.96 5.92
C TYR A 100 11.82 -0.34 6.74
N LYS A 101 12.96 -1.03 6.76
CA LYS A 101 13.21 -2.23 7.56
C LYS A 101 13.94 -1.84 8.84
N CYS A 102 13.39 -2.18 10.00
CA CYS A 102 14.12 -2.03 11.24
C CYS A 102 15.27 -3.04 11.31
N LEU A 103 16.49 -2.60 11.55
CA LEU A 103 17.65 -3.50 11.68
C LEU A 103 17.65 -4.31 12.98
N GLY A 104 16.98 -3.83 14.03
CA GLY A 104 16.96 -4.53 15.31
C GLY A 104 15.94 -5.67 15.39
N CYS A 105 14.80 -5.56 14.69
CA CYS A 105 13.74 -6.58 14.70
C CYS A 105 13.34 -7.11 13.32
N ASN A 106 13.95 -6.61 12.23
CA ASN A 106 13.69 -6.97 10.83
C ASN A 106 12.25 -6.70 10.32
N LYS A 107 11.39 -6.06 11.11
CA LYS A 107 10.02 -5.69 10.70
C LYS A 107 10.04 -4.54 9.69
N LEU A 108 9.10 -4.57 8.74
CA LEU A 108 8.83 -3.47 7.81
C LEU A 108 7.88 -2.46 8.45
N LEU A 109 8.25 -1.19 8.41
CA LEU A 109 7.58 -0.10 9.11
C LEU A 109 7.25 1.02 8.12
N LYS A 110 6.07 1.63 8.28
CA LYS A 110 5.68 2.79 7.49
C LYS A 110 6.30 4.07 8.06
N ARG A 111 6.73 5.00 7.22
CA ARG A 111 7.06 6.37 7.67
C ARG A 111 5.74 7.13 7.87
N LEU A 112 5.65 7.92 8.93
CA LEU A 112 4.48 8.78 9.17
C LEU A 112 4.45 9.90 8.12
N ASP A 113 3.30 10.12 7.49
CA ASP A 113 3.14 11.01 6.34
C ASP A 113 3.48 12.48 6.67
N LYS A 114 4.14 13.16 5.72
CA LYS A 114 4.51 14.59 5.81
C LYS A 114 3.29 15.55 5.85
N THR A 115 2.08 15.07 5.62
CA THR A 115 0.82 15.86 5.67
C THR A 115 0.49 16.42 7.06
N SER A 116 1.21 16.02 8.11
CA SER A 116 1.07 16.57 9.46
C SER A 116 1.78 17.94 9.65
N LYS A 117 2.75 18.31 8.79
CA LYS A 117 3.54 19.55 8.97
C LYS A 117 2.81 20.83 8.53
N GLU A 118 1.94 20.77 7.52
CA GLU A 118 1.22 21.96 7.02
C GLU A 118 0.00 22.31 7.87
N GLY A 119 -0.68 21.32 8.45
CA GLY A 119 -1.71 21.55 9.46
C GLY A 119 -1.17 22.22 10.74
N HIS A 120 0.12 22.04 11.03
CA HIS A 120 0.79 22.63 12.20
C HIS A 120 0.97 24.15 12.13
N ASN A 121 1.06 24.74 10.93
CA ASN A 121 1.29 26.19 10.77
C ASN A 121 -0.01 27.00 10.75
N LEU A 122 -1.10 26.45 10.20
CA LEU A 122 -2.41 27.14 10.14
C LEU A 122 -3.08 27.32 11.52
N VAL A 123 -2.70 26.51 12.52
CA VAL A 123 -3.24 26.59 13.90
C VAL A 123 -2.55 27.70 14.72
N LYS A 124 -1.33 28.12 14.37
CA LYS A 124 -0.62 29.19 15.10
C LYS A 124 -1.28 30.55 14.89
N GLU A 125 -1.76 30.84 13.69
CA GLU A 125 -2.43 32.12 13.37
C GLU A 125 -3.87 32.20 13.89
N GLY A 126 -4.55 31.05 14.04
CA GLY A 126 -5.90 31.00 14.63
C GLY A 126 -5.96 31.24 16.15
N LYS A 127 -4.82 31.21 16.84
CA LYS A 127 -4.73 31.27 18.31
C LYS A 127 -4.99 32.67 18.90
N GLN A 128 -5.05 33.71 18.07
CA GLN A 128 -5.32 35.09 18.51
C GLN A 128 -6.82 35.47 18.55
N LYS A 129 -7.74 34.57 18.17
CA LYS A 129 -9.20 34.88 18.07
C LYS A 129 -10.10 34.08 19.03
N VAL A 130 -9.54 33.40 20.04
CA VAL A 130 -10.25 32.32 20.79
C VAL A 130 -10.85 32.76 22.14
N ASP A 131 -10.67 34.00 22.59
CA ASP A 131 -11.16 34.44 23.91
C ASP A 131 -12.71 34.54 24.03
N GLU A 132 -13.45 34.49 22.91
CA GLU A 132 -14.93 34.48 22.93
C GLU A 132 -15.54 33.06 22.82
N GLY A 133 -14.72 32.02 22.59
CA GLY A 133 -15.17 30.66 22.24
C GLY A 133 -15.30 29.66 23.40
N ASP A 134 -15.08 30.07 24.64
CA ASP A 134 -14.83 29.15 25.76
C ASP A 134 -16.03 28.30 26.21
N LYS A 135 -17.27 28.67 25.85
CA LYS A 135 -18.48 27.88 26.19
C LYS A 135 -18.70 26.64 25.31
N ILE A 136 -18.05 26.54 24.15
CA ILE A 136 -18.18 25.40 23.21
C ILE A 136 -17.11 24.32 23.49
N ILE A 137 -16.07 24.67 24.24
CA ILE A 137 -14.83 23.90 24.45
C ILE A 137 -15.05 22.59 25.26
N GLU A 138 -16.02 22.53 26.16
CA GLU A 138 -16.17 21.39 27.08
C GLU A 138 -16.57 20.08 26.36
N ARG A 139 -17.41 20.18 25.32
CA ARG A 139 -17.83 19.03 24.50
C ARG A 139 -16.75 18.63 23.48
N GLY A 140 -15.98 19.61 22.99
CA GLY A 140 -14.83 19.40 22.11
C GLY A 140 -13.64 18.72 22.81
N ASN A 141 -13.37 19.06 24.07
CA ASN A 141 -12.26 18.51 24.86
C ASN A 141 -12.34 16.98 25.05
N LYS A 142 -13.54 16.39 25.07
CA LYS A 142 -13.72 14.93 25.10
C LYS A 142 -13.29 14.26 23.81
N MET A 143 -13.50 14.90 22.65
CA MET A 143 -13.05 14.40 21.36
C MET A 143 -11.55 14.65 21.14
N ILE A 144 -11.02 15.79 21.60
CA ILE A 144 -9.59 16.13 21.52
C ILE A 144 -8.74 15.20 22.41
N LYS A 145 -9.16 14.84 23.63
CA LYS A 145 -8.45 13.84 24.44
C LYS A 145 -8.40 12.46 23.78
N LYS A 146 -9.47 12.08 23.06
CA LYS A 146 -9.54 10.81 22.31
C LYS A 146 -8.65 10.85 21.06
N GLY A 147 -8.63 11.98 20.36
CA GLY A 147 -7.75 12.25 19.21
C GLY A 147 -6.27 12.31 19.60
N ASN A 148 -5.91 13.01 20.67
CA ASN A 148 -4.54 13.08 21.18
C ASN A 148 -4.04 11.72 21.64
N LYS A 149 -4.90 10.89 22.25
CA LYS A 149 -4.56 9.49 22.57
C LYS A 149 -4.30 8.66 21.32
N MET A 150 -5.08 8.83 20.26
CA MET A 150 -4.86 8.16 18.97
C MET A 150 -3.61 8.68 18.23
N ILE A 151 -3.26 9.96 18.40
CA ILE A 151 -2.04 10.57 17.85
C ILE A 151 -0.81 10.09 18.63
N GLU A 152 -0.84 10.05 19.97
CA GLU A 152 0.23 9.47 20.79
C GLU A 152 0.41 7.97 20.54
N GLU A 153 -0.65 7.24 20.19
CA GLU A 153 -0.60 5.83 19.81
C GLU A 153 -0.09 5.62 18.37
N GLY A 154 -0.42 6.54 17.45
CA GLY A 154 0.02 6.53 16.06
C GLY A 154 1.43 7.10 15.82
N SER A 155 1.93 7.95 16.73
CA SER A 155 3.26 8.57 16.66
C SER A 155 4.33 7.82 17.45
N LYS A 156 4.04 6.61 17.97
CA LYS A 156 5.04 5.83 18.70
C LYS A 156 6.16 5.46 17.75
N GLU A 157 7.32 6.10 17.93
CA GLU A 157 8.59 5.62 17.43
C GLU A 157 8.65 4.12 17.62
N HIS A 158 9.04 3.40 16.56
CA HIS A 158 9.21 1.97 16.64
C HIS A 158 10.21 1.60 17.76
N LYS A 159 9.71 1.07 18.88
CA LYS A 159 10.53 0.60 20.01
C LYS A 159 11.01 -0.82 19.75
N CYS A 160 12.12 -0.96 19.05
CA CYS A 160 12.71 -2.27 18.80
C CYS A 160 13.05 -2.98 20.12
N GLY A 161 12.70 -4.27 20.23
CA GLY A 161 13.02 -5.10 21.39
C GLY A 161 11.98 -5.03 22.52
N TRP A 162 10.96 -4.19 22.41
CA TRP A 162 9.85 -4.15 23.36
C TRP A 162 8.70 -5.05 22.90
N GLU A 163 8.35 -6.04 23.71
CA GLU A 163 7.19 -6.90 23.49
C GLU A 163 6.51 -7.25 24.82
N LYS A 164 5.29 -7.78 24.76
CA LYS A 164 4.57 -8.27 25.94
C LYS A 164 5.18 -9.61 26.38
N CYS A 165 5.78 -9.66 27.57
CA CYS A 165 6.31 -10.90 28.13
C CYS A 165 5.19 -11.94 28.27
N ARG A 166 5.42 -13.17 27.82
CA ARG A 166 4.41 -14.25 27.90
C ARG A 166 4.19 -14.76 29.33
N ASN A 167 5.14 -14.54 30.23
CA ASN A 167 5.07 -15.01 31.61
C ASN A 167 4.41 -13.97 32.52
N CYS A 168 4.92 -12.73 32.54
CA CYS A 168 4.38 -11.68 33.41
C CYS A 168 3.37 -10.74 32.73
N TYR A 169 3.12 -10.89 31.43
CA TYR A 169 2.19 -10.06 30.63
C TYR A 169 2.47 -8.56 30.62
N LYS A 170 3.64 -8.11 31.11
CA LYS A 170 4.08 -6.71 31.05
C LYS A 170 4.76 -6.41 29.72
N GLU A 171 4.60 -5.19 29.23
CA GLU A 171 5.35 -4.67 28.09
C GLU A 171 6.77 -4.31 28.54
N VAL A 172 7.77 -5.00 27.99
CA VAL A 172 9.15 -4.96 28.48
C VAL A 172 10.14 -5.06 27.32
N GLU A 173 11.34 -4.51 27.50
CA GLU A 173 12.45 -4.77 26.59
C GLU A 173 12.92 -6.23 26.75
N ILE A 174 12.49 -7.12 25.86
CA ILE A 174 12.71 -8.58 25.94
C ILE A 174 14.18 -8.94 26.08
N ARG A 175 15.09 -8.19 25.44
CA ARG A 175 16.54 -8.44 25.51
C ARG A 175 17.14 -8.24 26.90
N LYS A 176 16.50 -7.42 27.73
CA LYS A 176 16.95 -7.10 29.11
C LYS A 176 16.01 -7.69 30.18
N HIS A 177 14.87 -8.22 29.76
CA HIS A 177 13.84 -8.67 30.68
C HIS A 177 14.21 -10.00 31.34
N LYS A 178 14.44 -9.97 32.65
CA LYS A 178 14.63 -11.16 33.49
C LYS A 178 13.28 -11.52 34.14
N CYS A 179 12.54 -12.45 33.54
CA CYS A 179 11.33 -13.01 34.14
C CYS A 179 11.68 -14.37 34.73
N TYR A 180 11.56 -14.51 36.04
CA TYR A 180 11.79 -15.79 36.73
C TYR A 180 10.49 -16.59 36.71
N MET A 181 10.55 -17.86 36.31
CA MET A 181 9.41 -18.77 36.49
C MET A 181 9.28 -19.06 37.98
N GLN A 182 8.15 -18.69 38.57
CA GLN A 182 7.75 -19.30 39.84
C GLN A 182 7.15 -20.66 39.47
N TRP A 183 7.85 -21.70 39.89
CA TRP A 183 7.44 -23.10 39.77
C TRP A 183 6.26 -23.40 40.70
#